data_AF-A0A948C5C7-F1
#
_entry.id   AF-A0A948C5C7-F1
#
_cell.length_a   1.000
_cell.length_b   1.000
_cell.length_c   1.000
_cell.angle_alpha   90.00
_cell.angle_beta   90.00
_cell.angle_gamma   90.00
#
_symmetry.space_group_name_H-M   'P 1'
#
loop_
_entity.id
_entity.type
_entity.pdbx_description
1 polymer ?
#
loop_
_entity_poly.entity_id
_entity_poly.type
_entity_poly.pdbx_seq_one_letter_code
_entity_poly.pdbx_strand_id
1 'polypeptide(L)'
;MIASDNQESKIVEIIKMIQDAIGTENVYLDIIAQDYKILPGLKQINDQILALSEKLGLKCLVHNNYHYPNKEDKEAWEVALAIKDGKKMYDDNRRKPK
;
A
#
# COMPACT_ATOMS: atom_id res chain seq x y z
N MET A 1 4.13 5.24 -2.45
CA MET A 1 4.88 3.97 -2.33
C MET A 1 6.25 4.18 -2.92
N ILE A 2 7.31 3.51 -2.45
CA ILE A 2 8.67 3.67 -3.02
C ILE A 2 8.69 3.35 -4.53
N ALA A 3 7.82 2.43 -4.99
CA ALA A 3 7.63 2.12 -6.41
C ALA A 3 6.98 3.26 -7.23
N SER A 4 6.32 4.23 -6.59
CA SER A 4 5.61 5.32 -7.29
C SER A 4 6.56 6.32 -7.97
N ASP A 5 7.79 6.44 -7.48
CA ASP A 5 8.75 7.46 -7.94
C ASP A 5 9.65 6.98 -9.09
N ASN A 6 9.49 5.73 -9.55
CA ASN A 6 10.21 5.13 -10.68
C ASN A 6 11.76 5.19 -10.61
N GLN A 7 12.33 5.46 -9.44
CA GLN A 7 13.78 5.58 -9.24
C GLN A 7 14.33 4.28 -8.65
N GLU A 8 14.50 3.28 -9.51
CA GLU A 8 14.90 1.91 -9.12
C GLU A 8 16.16 1.87 -8.23
N SER A 9 17.16 2.71 -8.51
CA SER A 9 18.39 2.77 -7.71
C SER A 9 18.14 3.09 -6.24
N LYS A 10 17.24 4.03 -5.95
CA LYS A 10 16.85 4.38 -4.57
C LYS A 10 16.07 3.26 -3.90
N ILE A 11 15.22 2.55 -4.67
CA ILE A 11 14.47 1.41 -4.14
C ILE A 11 15.45 0.34 -3.65
N VAL A 12 16.43 0.00 -4.49
CA VAL A 12 17.47 -0.99 -4.17
C VAL A 12 18.33 -0.55 -2.99
N GLU A 13 18.70 0.73 -2.92
CA GLU A 13 19.45 1.31 -1.80
C GLU A 13 18.69 1.17 -0.47
N ILE A 14 17.41 1.53 -0.45
CA ILE A 14 16.56 1.41 0.75
C ILE A 14 16.39 -0.05 1.15
N ILE A 15 16.16 -0.96 0.20
CA ILE A 15 16.06 -2.40 0.47
C ILE A 15 17.32 -2.89 1.18
N LYS A 16 18.51 -2.54 0.66
CA LYS A 16 19.79 -2.93 1.28
C LYS A 16 19.93 -2.36 2.69
N MET A 17 19.63 -1.08 2.89
CA MET A 17 19.67 -0.45 4.20
C MET A 17 18.76 -1.18 5.21
N ILE A 18 17.57 -1.62 4.79
CA ILE A 18 16.68 -2.41 5.65
C ILE A 18 17.26 -3.80 5.91
N GLN A 19 17.75 -4.50 4.87
CA GLN A 19 18.38 -5.81 5.04
C GLN A 19 19.57 -5.79 6.00
N ASP A 20 20.39 -4.73 5.95
CA ASP A 20 21.52 -4.54 6.87
C ASP A 20 21.06 -4.34 8.32
N ALA A 21 19.88 -3.76 8.52
CA ALA A 21 19.33 -3.49 9.85
C ALA A 21 18.58 -4.69 10.46
N ILE A 22 17.84 -5.47 9.64
CA ILE A 22 16.95 -6.52 10.15
C ILE A 22 17.23 -7.92 9.62
N GLY A 23 18.24 -8.11 8.78
CA GLY A 23 18.55 -9.39 8.13
C GLY A 23 17.88 -9.55 6.77
N THR A 24 18.57 -10.19 5.83
CA THR A 24 18.10 -10.37 4.45
C THR A 24 16.88 -11.28 4.35
N GLU A 25 16.75 -12.22 5.28
CA GLU A 25 15.65 -13.18 5.40
C GLU A 25 14.36 -12.57 5.94
N ASN A 26 14.42 -11.36 6.50
CA ASN A 26 13.30 -10.67 7.14
C ASN A 26 12.71 -9.54 6.27
N VAL A 27 13.12 -9.44 5.00
CA VAL A 27 12.63 -8.43 4.06
C VAL A 27 11.74 -9.06 2.99
N TYR A 28 10.55 -8.50 2.85
CA TYR A 28 9.53 -8.92 1.89
C TYR A 28 9.05 -7.73 1.09
N LEU A 29 8.71 -7.96 -0.17
CA LEU A 29 8.08 -6.96 -1.02
C LEU A 29 6.55 -7.09 -0.93
N ASP A 30 5.87 -5.96 -0.79
CA ASP A 30 4.44 -5.94 -0.52
C ASP A 30 3.62 -5.84 -1.80
N ILE A 31 2.68 -6.77 -2.00
CA ILE A 31 1.76 -6.82 -3.13
C ILE A 31 0.34 -6.60 -2.64
N ILE A 32 -0.31 -5.56 -3.16
CA ILE A 32 -1.70 -5.26 -2.82
C ILE A 32 -2.62 -5.98 -3.82
N ALA A 33 -3.32 -7.02 -3.35
CA ALA A 33 -4.41 -7.69 -4.04
C ALA A 33 -5.72 -6.92 -3.83
N GLN A 34 -5.92 -5.87 -4.62
CA GLN A 34 -7.11 -5.02 -4.60
C GLN A 34 -7.60 -4.74 -6.03
N ASP A 35 -8.87 -4.38 -6.19
CA ASP A 35 -9.43 -4.04 -7.50
C ASP A 35 -8.70 -2.83 -8.12
N TYR A 36 -8.10 -3.04 -9.30
CA TYR A 36 -7.39 -2.02 -10.06
C TYR A 36 -8.29 -0.86 -10.51
N LYS A 37 -9.61 -1.05 -10.54
CA LYS A 37 -10.58 0.03 -10.78
C LYS A 37 -10.69 0.99 -9.60
N ILE A 38 -10.47 0.51 -8.37
CA ILE A 38 -10.54 1.30 -7.14
C ILE A 38 -9.27 2.13 -6.95
N LEU A 39 -8.11 1.52 -7.23
CA LEU A 39 -6.81 2.18 -7.13
C LEU A 39 -6.09 2.21 -8.50
N PRO A 40 -6.34 3.25 -9.32
CA PRO A 40 -5.65 3.45 -10.57
C PRO A 40 -4.13 3.49 -10.37
N GLY A 41 -3.38 2.79 -11.24
CA GLY A 41 -1.92 2.66 -11.14
C GLY A 41 -1.45 1.49 -10.28
N LEU A 42 -2.32 0.85 -9.49
CA LEU A 42 -1.92 -0.28 -8.65
C LEU A 42 -1.38 -1.45 -9.47
N LYS A 43 -1.97 -1.75 -10.63
CA LYS A 43 -1.45 -2.81 -11.51
C LYS A 43 0.01 -2.55 -11.89
N GLN A 44 0.33 -1.33 -12.34
CA GLN A 44 1.69 -0.97 -12.73
C GLN A 44 2.65 -1.08 -11.54
N ILE A 45 2.23 -0.63 -10.36
CA ILE A 45 3.03 -0.75 -9.13
C ILE A 45 3.29 -2.24 -8.81
N ASN A 46 2.27 -3.09 -8.82
CA ASN A 46 2.43 -4.53 -8.56
C ASN A 46 3.35 -5.18 -9.59
N ASP A 47 3.20 -4.86 -10.88
CA ASP A 47 4.07 -5.37 -11.95
C ASP A 47 5.55 -5.00 -11.71
N GLN A 48 5.82 -3.76 -11.28
CA GLN A 48 7.18 -3.30 -10.94
C GLN A 48 7.75 -4.00 -9.70
N ILE A 49 6.92 -4.22 -8.68
CA ILE A 49 7.33 -4.92 -7.46
C ILE A 49 7.66 -6.39 -7.77
N LEU A 50 6.86 -7.05 -8.62
CA LEU A 50 7.14 -8.41 -9.07
C LEU A 50 8.45 -8.49 -9.86
N ALA A 51 8.70 -7.55 -10.77
CA ALA A 51 9.98 -7.48 -11.49
C ALA A 51 11.18 -7.29 -10.53
N LEU A 52 11.04 -6.47 -9.48
CA LEU A 52 12.06 -6.30 -8.44
C LEU A 52 12.26 -7.57 -7.60
N SER A 53 11.16 -8.27 -7.28
CA SER A 53 11.18 -9.56 -6.56
C SER A 53 12.02 -10.58 -7.32
N GLU A 54 11.77 -10.74 -8.61
CA GLU A 54 12.55 -11.64 -9.48
C GLU A 54 14.01 -11.20 -9.58
N LYS A 55 14.27 -9.90 -9.78
CA LYS A 55 15.62 -9.35 -9.92
C LYS A 55 16.48 -9.51 -8.67
N LEU A 56 15.91 -9.32 -7.49
CA LEU A 56 16.63 -9.31 -6.22
C LEU A 56 16.52 -10.62 -5.43
N GLY A 57 15.72 -11.58 -5.92
CA GLY A 57 15.44 -12.83 -5.21
C GLY A 57 14.66 -12.65 -3.92
N LEU A 58 13.88 -11.57 -3.80
CA LEU A 58 13.10 -11.25 -2.60
C LEU A 58 11.72 -11.88 -2.66
N LYS A 59 11.22 -12.37 -1.52
CA LYS A 59 9.87 -12.92 -1.43
C LYS A 59 8.83 -11.81 -1.42
N CYS A 60 7.66 -12.07 -1.99
CA CYS A 60 6.51 -11.17 -1.88
C CYS A 60 5.56 -11.64 -0.77
N LEU A 61 4.89 -10.68 -0.12
CA LEU A 61 3.74 -10.89 0.74
C LEU A 61 2.52 -10.25 0.08
N VAL A 62 1.35 -10.90 0.22
CA VAL A 62 0.11 -10.42 -0.38
C VAL A 62 -0.86 -10.00 0.71
N HIS A 63 -1.44 -8.81 0.56
CA HIS A 63 -2.52 -8.32 1.39
C HIS A 63 -3.49 -7.48 0.54
N ASN A 64 -4.65 -7.11 1.07
CA ASN A 64 -5.68 -6.33 0.33
C ASN A 64 -5.86 -4.90 0.87
N ASN A 65 -5.02 -4.50 1.83
CA ASN A 65 -5.07 -3.20 2.51
C ASN A 65 -6.46 -2.84 3.10
N TYR A 66 -7.16 -3.83 3.70
CA TYR A 66 -8.45 -3.58 4.35
C TYR A 66 -8.28 -2.66 5.58
N HIS A 67 -9.26 -1.79 5.81
CA HIS A 67 -9.30 -0.88 6.98
C HIS A 67 -10.43 -1.24 7.96
N TYR A 68 -11.27 -2.20 7.58
CA TYR A 68 -12.42 -2.67 8.33
C TYR A 68 -12.70 -4.12 7.92
N PRO A 69 -13.28 -4.94 8.82
CA PRO A 69 -13.40 -6.39 8.60
C PRO A 69 -14.51 -6.75 7.59
N ASN A 70 -15.65 -6.07 7.61
CA ASN A 70 -16.78 -6.38 6.73
C ASN A 70 -17.11 -5.20 5.80
N LYS A 71 -17.66 -5.47 4.62
CA LYS A 71 -17.96 -4.43 3.64
C LYS A 71 -18.95 -3.38 4.17
N GLU A 72 -19.86 -3.82 5.03
CA GLU A 72 -20.91 -3.02 5.68
C GLU A 72 -20.33 -2.00 6.67
N ASP A 73 -19.12 -2.23 7.17
CA ASP A 73 -18.44 -1.35 8.13
C ASP A 73 -17.86 -0.07 7.46
N LYS A 74 -18.06 0.09 6.15
CA LYS A 74 -17.59 1.26 5.40
C LYS A 74 -18.09 2.58 6.01
N GLU A 75 -19.35 2.66 6.43
CA GLU A 75 -19.90 3.88 7.02
C GLU A 75 -19.24 4.20 8.37
N ALA A 76 -19.01 3.18 9.21
CA ALA A 76 -18.31 3.35 10.49
C ALA A 76 -16.88 3.85 10.28
N TRP A 77 -16.18 3.32 9.26
CA TRP A 77 -14.86 3.81 8.85
C TRP A 77 -14.89 5.26 8.38
N GLU A 78 -15.89 5.66 7.58
CA GLU A 78 -16.06 7.06 7.16
C GLU A 78 -16.30 8.00 8.34
N VAL A 79 -17.10 7.59 9.33
CA VAL A 79 -17.32 8.34 10.57
C VAL A 79 -16.01 8.51 11.34
N ALA A 80 -15.22 7.44 11.49
CA ALA A 80 -13.92 7.50 12.16
C ALA A 80 -12.96 8.48 11.47
N LEU A 81 -12.94 8.51 10.13
CA LEU A 81 -12.15 9.47 9.36
C LEU A 81 -12.65 10.91 9.55
N ALA A 82 -13.96 11.13 9.56
CA ALA A 82 -14.53 12.46 9.80
C ALA A 82 -14.16 12.98 11.19
N ILE A 83 -14.25 12.14 12.23
CA ILE A 83 -13.82 12.47 13.59
C ILE A 83 -12.33 12.85 13.60
N LYS A 84 -11.47 12.01 13.02
CA LYS A 84 -10.02 12.27 12.92
C LYS A 84 -9.72 13.61 12.25
N ASP A 85 -10.43 13.93 11.18
CA ASP A 85 -10.21 15.15 10.40
C ASP A 85 -10.92 16.39 10.99
N GLY A 86 -11.65 16.26 12.11
CA GLY A 86 -12.41 17.35 12.71
C GLY A 86 -13.58 17.82 11.84
N LYS A 87 -14.14 16.90 11.04
CA LYS A 87 -15.20 17.14 10.06
C LYS A 87 -16.51 16.50 10.48
N LYS A 88 -17.60 16.99 9.91
CA LYS A 88 -18.93 16.40 10.04
C LYS A 88 -19.22 15.50 8.84
N MET A 89 -20.10 14.53 9.03
CA MET A 89 -20.47 13.57 7.96
C MET A 89 -21.16 14.22 6.76
N TYR A 90 -21.72 15.41 6.94
CA TYR A 90 -22.33 16.21 5.87
C TYR A 90 -21.39 17.23 5.24
N ASP A 91 -20.12 17.31 5.66
CA ASP A 91 -19.14 18.18 5.01
C ASP A 91 -18.72 17.57 3.67
N ASP A 92 -18.96 18.27 2.56
CA ASP A 92 -18.64 17.76 1.23
C ASP A 92 -17.14 17.48 1.01
N ASN A 93 -16.29 18.24 1.70
CA ASN A 93 -14.84 18.10 1.66
C ASN A 93 -14.28 17.08 2.65
N ARG A 94 -15.12 16.26 3.28
CA ARG A 94 -14.65 15.14 4.12
C ARG A 94 -13.97 14.06 3.28
N ARG A 95 -13.07 13.31 3.90
CA ARG A 95 -12.46 12.13 3.26
C ARG A 95 -13.54 11.08 2.97
N LYS A 96 -13.62 10.65 1.71
CA LYS A 96 -14.50 9.56 1.24
C LYS A 96 -13.62 8.41 0.72
N PRO A 97 -13.36 7.36 1.52
CA PRO A 97 -12.57 6.22 1.10
C PRO A 97 -13.28 5.51 -0.06
N LYS A 98 -12.49 5.10 -1.06
CA LYS A 98 -12.99 4.40 -2.23
C LYS A 98 -13.30 2.95 -1.87
#